data_AF-T0XXG3-F1
#
_entry.id   AF-T0XXG3-F1
#
_cell.length_a   1.000
_cell.length_b   1.000
_cell.length_c   1.000
_cell.angle_alpha   90.00
_cell.angle_beta   90.00
_cell.angle_gamma   90.00
#
_symmetry.space_group_name_H-M   'P 1'
#
loop_
_entity.id
_entity.type
_entity.pdbx_description
1 polymer ?
#
loop_
_entity_poly.entity_id
_entity_poly.type
_entity_poly.pdbx_seq_one_letter_code
_entity_poly.pdbx_strand_id
1 'polypeptide(L)'
;FYSGQEGSKELVSFKLADTYAYQMIHSSTQPMFFGGQTLVDPFLPIQTPYSPVYGSIHVLSGQPVSFFAEGFYDFTQKTLVTEDSAVSFNQAAFAPGPVMLNAMLAQTSAHAGNIPLMGNFFNPYEITETYNQPFGTNFIVPYLGLTTQMGIYLGGAYYYDLGRGPGSGAQMESFNFGYNGQCWSGAFMYYIVNEPAPLPVQTGFGFTVSLNGVAALAPIMNVISPPVVP
;
A
#
# COMPACT_ATOMS: atom_id res chain seq x y z
N PHE A 1 19.47 -16.84 -10.13
CA PHE A 1 20.26 -17.61 -11.10
C PHE A 1 20.70 -16.67 -12.22
N TYR A 2 21.99 -16.63 -12.54
CA TYR A 2 22.58 -15.77 -13.57
C TYR A 2 22.67 -16.54 -14.89
N SER A 3 22.04 -16.05 -15.97
CA SER A 3 22.01 -16.74 -17.27
C SER A 3 23.06 -16.25 -18.28
N GLY A 4 23.93 -15.29 -17.89
CA GLY A 4 25.07 -14.86 -18.71
C GLY A 4 24.75 -14.10 -20.01
N GLN A 5 23.50 -14.09 -20.49
CA GLN A 5 23.12 -13.43 -21.75
C GLN A 5 22.34 -12.12 -21.58
N GLU A 6 21.74 -11.85 -20.41
CA GLU A 6 20.87 -10.68 -20.19
C GLU A 6 21.29 -9.80 -18.98
N GLY A 7 22.52 -9.97 -18.47
CA GLY A 7 22.94 -9.35 -17.21
C GLY A 7 22.34 -10.05 -15.98
N SER A 8 22.59 -9.52 -14.79
CA SER A 8 21.96 -10.01 -13.55
C SER A 8 20.54 -9.46 -13.44
N LYS A 9 19.53 -10.35 -13.41
CA LYS A 9 18.16 -9.99 -13.04
C LYS A 9 17.94 -10.30 -11.57
N GLU A 10 17.45 -9.31 -10.82
CA GLU A 10 17.02 -9.50 -9.44
C GLU A 10 15.70 -10.29 -9.43
N LEU A 11 15.72 -11.49 -8.87
CA LEU A 11 14.55 -12.36 -8.78
C LEU A 11 13.98 -12.39 -7.36
N VAL A 12 14.83 -12.15 -6.37
CA VAL A 12 14.46 -12.15 -4.96
C VAL A 12 15.25 -11.05 -4.27
N SER A 13 14.53 -10.15 -3.58
CA SER A 13 15.09 -9.21 -2.62
C SER A 13 14.65 -9.65 -1.23
N PHE A 14 15.59 -9.70 -0.28
CA PHE A 14 15.30 -9.82 1.14
C PHE A 14 15.99 -8.68 1.88
N LYS A 15 15.24 -7.97 2.71
CA LYS A 15 15.74 -6.88 3.55
C LYS A 15 15.36 -7.16 4.99
N LEU A 16 16.29 -6.88 5.89
CA LEU A 16 16.10 -6.94 7.32
C LEU A 16 16.73 -5.69 7.92
N ALA A 17 16.01 -4.97 8.75
CA ALA A 17 16.50 -3.78 9.41
C ALA A 17 16.05 -3.75 10.87
N ASP A 18 16.94 -3.27 11.74
CA ASP A 18 16.68 -3.02 13.15
C ASP A 18 17.33 -1.67 13.51
N THR A 19 16.70 -0.96 14.44
CA THR A 19 17.20 0.31 14.98
C THR A 19 17.39 0.20 16.48
N TYR A 20 18.56 0.62 16.94
CA TYR A 20 18.87 0.75 18.36
C TYR A 20 19.03 2.23 18.73
N ALA A 21 18.20 2.70 19.66
CA ALA A 21 18.26 4.06 20.17
C ALA A 21 19.05 4.10 21.49
N TYR A 22 20.17 4.81 21.50
CA TYR A 22 20.98 5.02 22.71
C TYR A 22 20.37 6.05 23.67
N GLN A 23 19.48 6.93 23.17
CA GLN A 23 18.77 7.94 23.97
C GLN A 23 17.29 7.94 23.61
N MET A 24 16.46 8.08 24.64
CA MET A 24 15.01 8.21 24.51
C MET A 24 14.67 9.62 24.02
N ILE A 25 14.09 9.72 22.82
CA ILE A 25 13.60 11.00 22.30
C ILE A 25 12.34 11.36 23.08
N HIS A 26 12.38 12.46 23.81
CA HIS A 26 11.20 12.98 24.49
C HIS A 26 10.41 13.81 23.47
N SER A 27 9.21 13.37 23.10
CA SER A 27 8.33 14.19 22.26
C SER A 27 7.48 15.11 23.12
N SER A 28 7.20 16.30 22.57
CA SER A 28 6.16 17.19 23.04
C SER A 28 4.85 16.73 22.41
N THR A 29 3.96 16.10 23.19
CA THR A 29 2.60 15.77 22.75
C THR A 29 1.78 17.03 22.53
N GLN A 30 1.88 17.62 21.33
CA GLN A 30 1.00 18.72 20.95
C GLN A 30 -0.30 18.14 20.39
N PRO A 31 -1.47 18.53 20.92
CA PRO A 31 -2.72 18.04 20.38
C PRO A 31 -2.91 18.49 18.92
N MET A 32 -3.41 17.58 18.08
CA MET A 32 -3.68 17.86 16.66
C MET A 32 -5.10 18.38 16.47
N PHE A 33 -5.33 19.23 15.46
CA PHE A 33 -6.65 19.74 15.13
C PHE A 33 -7.16 19.11 13.83
N PHE A 34 -8.24 18.34 13.90
CA PHE A 34 -8.86 17.68 12.74
C PHE A 34 -10.38 17.87 12.77
N GLY A 35 -10.96 18.36 11.67
CA GLY A 35 -12.42 18.48 11.55
C GLY A 35 -13.12 19.35 12.60
N GLY A 36 -12.43 20.34 13.18
CA GLY A 36 -12.99 21.19 14.25
C GLY A 36 -12.80 20.65 15.66
N GLN A 37 -12.17 19.47 15.83
CA GLN A 37 -11.91 18.85 17.13
C GLN A 37 -10.41 18.82 17.44
N THR A 38 -10.10 18.93 18.73
CA THR A 38 -8.74 18.76 19.26
C THR A 38 -8.56 17.29 19.66
N LEU A 39 -7.63 16.61 19.00
CA LEU A 39 -7.32 15.19 19.21
C LEU A 39 -5.96 15.04 19.89
N VAL A 40 -5.80 13.97 20.67
CA VAL A 40 -4.49 13.58 21.21
C VAL A 40 -3.59 13.20 20.04
N ASP A 41 -2.32 13.61 20.09
CA ASP A 41 -1.32 13.20 19.12
C ASP A 41 -1.19 11.66 19.13
N PRO A 42 -1.51 10.97 18.02
CA PRO A 42 -1.36 9.52 17.95
C PRO A 42 0.09 9.11 17.71
N PHE A 43 0.99 10.05 17.40
CA PHE A 43 2.41 9.78 17.18
C PHE A 43 3.18 9.85 18.49
N LEU A 44 3.78 8.71 18.87
CA LEU A 44 4.53 8.55 20.11
C LEU A 44 5.97 8.16 19.79
N PRO A 45 6.98 8.75 20.45
CA PRO A 45 8.36 8.34 20.28
C PRO A 45 8.51 6.90 20.79
N ILE A 46 9.42 6.14 20.17
CA ILE A 46 9.71 4.78 20.65
C ILE A 46 10.25 4.86 22.08
N GLN A 47 9.56 4.20 23.01
CA GLN A 47 9.90 4.22 24.43
C GLN A 47 10.83 3.08 24.86
N THR A 48 11.34 2.31 23.91
CA THR A 48 12.25 1.19 24.14
C THR A 48 13.56 1.40 23.37
N PRO A 49 14.70 0.93 23.89
CA PRO A 49 15.97 1.07 23.19
C PRO A 49 16.03 0.24 21.89
N TYR A 50 15.17 -0.76 21.75
CA TYR A 50 15.01 -1.57 20.54
C TYR A 50 13.71 -1.20 19.84
N SER A 51 13.78 -0.90 18.54
CA SER A 51 12.60 -0.85 17.67
C SER A 51 12.19 -2.28 17.28
N PRO A 52 10.91 -2.51 16.92
CA PRO A 52 10.54 -3.73 16.20
C PRO A 52 11.38 -3.91 14.93
N VAL A 53 11.74 -5.15 14.63
CA VAL A 53 12.59 -5.48 13.47
C VAL A 53 11.74 -5.47 12.21
N TYR A 54 12.17 -4.70 11.21
CA TYR A 54 11.57 -4.68 9.89
C TYR A 54 12.12 -5.82 9.04
N GLY A 55 11.24 -6.53 8.35
CA GLY A 55 11.61 -7.48 7.31
C GLY A 55 10.79 -7.23 6.05
N SER A 56 11.41 -7.39 4.88
CA SER A 56 10.68 -7.49 3.62
C SER A 56 11.27 -8.49 2.66
N ILE A 57 10.38 -9.08 1.84
CA ILE A 57 10.70 -10.02 0.79
C ILE A 57 9.95 -9.62 -0.47
N HIS A 58 10.67 -9.56 -1.58
CA HIS A 58 10.08 -9.40 -2.91
C HIS A 58 10.55 -10.57 -3.75
N VAL A 59 9.63 -11.33 -4.31
CA VAL A 59 9.92 -12.38 -5.29
C VAL A 59 9.37 -11.92 -6.63
N LEU A 60 10.28 -11.48 -7.48
CA LEU A 60 10.03 -11.13 -8.86
C LEU A 60 10.31 -12.39 -9.68
N SER A 61 9.40 -13.38 -9.63
CA SER A 61 9.66 -14.74 -10.12
C SER A 61 9.86 -14.86 -11.64
N GLY A 62 10.12 -13.77 -12.35
CA GLY A 62 10.30 -13.78 -13.79
C GLY A 62 9.04 -14.25 -14.50
N GLN A 63 7.93 -13.52 -14.28
CA GLN A 63 6.64 -13.64 -14.99
C GLN A 63 5.88 -14.96 -14.76
N PRO A 64 4.54 -14.97 -14.66
CA PRO A 64 3.62 -13.82 -14.57
C PRO A 64 3.24 -13.46 -13.14
N VAL A 65 3.73 -14.19 -12.13
CA VAL A 65 3.40 -13.98 -10.72
C VAL A 65 4.54 -13.27 -10.02
N SER A 66 4.20 -12.36 -9.13
CA SER A 66 5.13 -11.75 -8.17
C SER A 66 4.54 -11.82 -6.78
N PHE A 67 5.41 -11.89 -5.79
CA PHE A 67 5.03 -11.87 -4.39
C PHE A 67 5.81 -10.77 -3.68
N PHE A 68 5.12 -10.07 -2.79
CA PHE A 68 5.68 -9.09 -1.89
C PHE A 68 5.16 -9.39 -0.48
N ALA A 69 6.02 -9.24 0.52
CA ALA A 69 5.59 -9.11 1.89
C ALA A 69 6.57 -8.26 2.69
N GLU A 70 6.05 -7.51 3.65
CA GLU A 70 6.81 -6.78 4.65
C GLU A 70 6.11 -6.75 6.00
N GLY A 71 6.82 -6.37 7.05
CA GLY A 71 6.23 -6.22 8.36
C GLY A 71 7.24 -5.89 9.45
N PHE A 72 6.72 -5.54 10.62
CA PHE A 72 7.49 -5.29 11.82
C PHE A 72 7.25 -6.38 12.85
N TYR A 73 8.32 -7.01 13.35
CA TYR A 73 8.26 -7.99 14.42
C TYR A 73 8.80 -7.41 15.73
N ASP A 74 7.95 -7.36 16.76
CA ASP A 74 8.37 -7.00 18.11
C ASP A 74 8.78 -8.26 18.89
N PHE A 75 10.07 -8.40 19.17
CA PHE A 75 10.63 -9.52 19.95
C PHE A 75 10.19 -9.54 21.42
N THR A 76 9.82 -8.38 21.98
CA THR A 76 9.34 -8.26 23.36
C THR A 76 7.92 -8.81 23.47
N GLN A 77 7.06 -8.42 22.54
CA GLN A 77 5.66 -8.88 22.48
C GLN A 77 5.51 -10.22 21.75
N LYS A 78 6.56 -10.68 21.06
CA LYS A 78 6.59 -11.89 20.22
C LYS A 78 5.47 -11.90 19.18
N THR A 79 5.22 -10.74 18.58
CA THR A 79 4.11 -10.52 17.67
C THR A 79 4.54 -9.73 16.44
N LEU A 80 3.87 -9.96 15.31
CA LEU A 80 3.97 -9.09 14.16
C LEU A 80 3.07 -7.89 14.42
N VAL A 81 3.67 -6.71 14.55
CA VAL A 81 2.95 -5.47 14.84
C VAL A 81 2.21 -5.00 13.59
N THR A 82 2.85 -5.13 12.44
CA THR A 82 2.23 -4.96 11.13
C THR A 82 2.72 -6.01 10.15
N GLU A 83 1.87 -6.28 9.18
CA GLU A 83 2.14 -7.18 8.05
C GLU A 83 1.49 -6.55 6.82
N ASP A 84 2.21 -6.51 5.72
CA ASP A 84 1.64 -6.24 4.40
C ASP A 84 2.12 -7.31 3.45
N SER A 85 1.25 -7.84 2.61
CA SER A 85 1.61 -8.87 1.64
C SER A 85 0.72 -8.79 0.41
N ALA A 86 1.29 -9.13 -0.74
CA ALA A 86 0.56 -9.15 -2.00
C ALA A 86 1.07 -10.26 -2.90
N VAL A 87 0.14 -10.92 -3.58
CA VAL A 87 0.42 -11.75 -4.76
C VAL A 87 -0.19 -11.04 -5.95
N SER A 88 0.63 -10.76 -6.96
CA SER A 88 0.17 -10.10 -8.19
C SER A 88 0.43 -11.01 -9.39
N PHE A 89 -0.54 -11.07 -10.28
CA PHE A 89 -0.48 -11.76 -11.57
C PHE A 89 -0.59 -10.74 -12.69
N ASN A 90 0.33 -10.81 -13.66
CA ASN A 90 0.32 -9.99 -14.85
C ASN A 90 0.43 -10.86 -16.11
N GLN A 91 -0.66 -10.97 -16.86
CA GLN A 91 -0.69 -11.79 -18.07
C GLN A 91 0.24 -11.29 -19.16
N ALA A 92 0.38 -9.97 -19.31
CA ALA A 92 1.21 -9.35 -20.35
C ALA A 92 2.66 -9.83 -20.29
N ALA A 93 3.08 -10.25 -19.10
CA ALA A 93 4.39 -10.77 -18.84
C ALA A 93 4.65 -12.08 -19.62
N PHE A 94 3.75 -13.08 -19.54
CA PHE A 94 4.00 -14.40 -20.13
C PHE A 94 3.29 -14.66 -21.48
N ALA A 95 2.16 -13.99 -21.72
CA ALA A 95 1.32 -14.21 -22.89
C ALA A 95 0.60 -12.91 -23.28
N PRO A 96 1.32 -11.96 -23.92
CA PRO A 96 0.71 -10.73 -24.39
C PRO A 96 -0.35 -11.05 -25.46
N GLY A 97 -1.58 -10.62 -25.19
CA GLY A 97 -2.73 -10.80 -26.07
C GLY A 97 -3.42 -9.47 -26.38
N PRO A 98 -4.51 -9.50 -27.18
CA PRO A 98 -5.31 -8.30 -27.45
C PRO A 98 -5.95 -7.73 -26.16
N VAL A 99 -6.18 -8.60 -25.18
CA VAL A 99 -6.62 -8.28 -23.82
C VAL A 99 -5.62 -8.91 -22.84
N MET A 100 -5.18 -8.13 -21.87
CA MET A 100 -4.18 -8.49 -20.87
C MET A 100 -4.79 -8.33 -19.48
N LEU A 101 -4.83 -9.43 -18.74
CA LEU A 101 -5.31 -9.49 -17.37
C LEU A 101 -4.22 -9.08 -16.37
N ASN A 102 -4.60 -8.28 -15.39
CA ASN A 102 -3.87 -8.07 -14.16
C ASN A 102 -4.77 -8.46 -12.98
N ALA A 103 -4.25 -9.19 -12.01
CA ALA A 103 -4.98 -9.53 -10.80
C ALA A 103 -4.04 -9.41 -9.61
N MET A 104 -4.58 -9.03 -8.46
CA MET A 104 -3.82 -8.98 -7.22
C MET A 104 -4.70 -9.42 -6.06
N LEU A 105 -4.09 -10.08 -5.10
CA LEU A 105 -4.66 -10.29 -3.78
C LEU A 105 -3.65 -9.78 -2.76
N ALA A 106 -4.01 -8.73 -2.05
CA ALA A 106 -3.20 -8.19 -0.97
C ALA A 106 -3.86 -8.37 0.39
N GLN A 107 -3.06 -8.40 1.44
CA GLN A 107 -3.48 -8.44 2.82
C GLN A 107 -2.61 -7.47 3.63
N THR A 108 -3.23 -6.59 4.39
CA THR A 108 -2.54 -5.68 5.32
C THR A 108 -3.13 -5.85 6.70
N SER A 109 -2.31 -6.27 7.67
CA SER A 109 -2.68 -6.40 9.07
C SER A 109 -1.91 -5.40 9.93
N ALA A 110 -2.59 -4.84 10.91
CA ALA A 110 -1.98 -4.02 11.95
C ALA A 110 -2.61 -4.35 13.29
N HIS A 111 -1.77 -4.64 14.27
CA HIS A 111 -2.22 -4.95 15.63
C HIS A 111 -2.55 -3.65 16.39
N ALA A 112 -3.47 -3.74 17.35
CA ALA A 112 -3.75 -2.62 18.24
C ALA A 112 -2.51 -2.32 19.10
N GLY A 113 -2.23 -1.03 19.29
CA GLY A 113 -1.06 -0.53 20.02
C GLY A 113 -0.13 0.28 19.13
N ASN A 114 1.12 0.41 19.54
CA ASN A 114 2.10 1.28 18.91
C ASN A 114 2.68 0.64 17.65
N ILE A 115 2.25 1.11 16.48
CA ILE A 115 2.75 0.70 15.16
C ILE A 115 4.00 1.52 14.80
N PRO A 116 5.16 0.90 14.55
CA PRO A 116 6.35 1.60 14.08
C PRO A 116 6.11 2.31 12.76
N LEU A 117 6.63 3.53 12.64
CA LEU A 117 6.65 4.28 11.39
C LEU A 117 8.08 4.36 10.87
N MET A 118 8.27 4.02 9.59
CA MET A 118 9.54 4.34 8.92
C MET A 118 9.66 5.86 8.78
N GLY A 119 10.86 6.37 9.03
CA GLY A 119 11.13 7.79 9.17
C GLY A 119 10.84 8.63 7.93
N ASN A 120 11.04 9.93 8.08
CA ASN A 120 10.71 10.92 7.06
C ASN A 120 11.67 10.87 5.84
N PHE A 121 11.40 11.72 4.85
CA PHE A 121 12.17 11.84 3.60
C PHE A 121 13.70 11.98 3.80
N PHE A 122 14.16 12.54 4.92
CA PHE A 122 15.58 12.73 5.22
C PHE A 122 16.22 11.53 5.91
N ASN A 123 15.44 10.67 6.56
CA ASN A 123 15.93 9.43 7.15
C ASN A 123 14.90 8.28 7.02
N PRO A 124 14.71 7.75 5.80
CA PRO A 124 13.62 6.80 5.50
C PRO A 124 13.79 5.44 6.17
N TYR A 125 14.93 5.18 6.83
CA TYR A 125 15.25 3.91 7.48
C TYR A 125 15.24 4.00 9.00
N GLU A 126 15.12 5.20 9.58
CA GLU A 126 15.10 5.36 11.03
C GLU A 126 13.67 5.18 11.53
N ILE A 127 13.49 4.28 12.49
CA ILE A 127 12.21 4.08 13.15
C ILE A 127 12.28 4.90 14.44
N THR A 128 11.71 6.11 14.43
CA THR A 128 11.78 7.03 15.58
C THR A 128 10.45 7.17 16.31
N GLU A 129 9.35 6.87 15.62
CA GLU A 129 8.00 7.13 16.08
C GLU A 129 7.11 5.90 15.86
N THR A 130 6.03 5.87 16.62
CA THR A 130 4.97 4.89 16.53
C THR A 130 3.62 5.58 16.43
N TYR A 131 2.71 5.04 15.63
CA TYR A 131 1.30 5.42 15.60
C TYR A 131 0.52 4.54 16.59
N ASN A 132 -0.18 5.13 17.55
CA ASN A 132 -1.03 4.37 18.46
C ASN A 132 -2.34 3.97 17.78
N GLN A 133 -2.38 2.74 17.28
CA GLN A 133 -3.53 2.13 16.62
C GLN A 133 -4.56 1.67 17.67
N PRO A 134 -5.77 2.25 17.71
CA PRO A 134 -6.75 1.96 18.76
C PRO A 134 -7.35 0.55 18.64
N PHE A 135 -7.45 0.00 17.42
CA PHE A 135 -8.01 -1.31 17.16
C PHE A 135 -7.20 -2.04 16.09
N GLY A 136 -7.07 -3.36 16.21
CA GLY A 136 -6.45 -4.16 15.17
C GLY A 136 -7.28 -4.16 13.90
N THR A 137 -6.62 -4.03 12.76
CA THR A 137 -7.22 -4.06 11.42
C THR A 137 -6.58 -5.17 10.60
N ASN A 138 -7.35 -5.82 9.74
CA ASN A 138 -6.84 -6.83 8.82
C ASN A 138 -7.57 -6.72 7.49
N PHE A 139 -7.02 -5.94 6.58
CA PHE A 139 -7.59 -5.72 5.26
C PHE A 139 -7.22 -6.87 4.33
N ILE A 140 -8.20 -7.34 3.57
CA ILE A 140 -7.98 -8.11 2.34
C ILE A 140 -8.41 -7.26 1.15
N VAL A 141 -7.55 -7.22 0.13
CA VAL A 141 -7.69 -6.35 -1.04
C VAL A 141 -7.54 -7.16 -2.32
N PRO A 142 -8.61 -7.80 -2.81
CA PRO A 142 -8.66 -8.29 -4.18
C PRO A 142 -8.73 -7.13 -5.18
N TYR A 143 -7.95 -7.24 -6.24
CA TYR A 143 -7.98 -6.38 -7.42
C TYR A 143 -8.04 -7.22 -8.69
N LEU A 144 -8.82 -6.75 -9.66
CA LEU A 144 -8.88 -7.29 -11.01
C LEU A 144 -8.85 -6.15 -12.01
N GLY A 145 -8.00 -6.26 -13.02
CA GLY A 145 -7.83 -5.28 -14.07
C GLY A 145 -7.66 -5.92 -15.43
N LEU A 146 -8.09 -5.22 -16.46
CA LEU A 146 -7.92 -5.57 -17.86
C LEU A 146 -7.32 -4.37 -18.58
N THR A 147 -6.40 -4.64 -19.48
CA THR A 147 -5.86 -3.66 -20.44
C THR A 147 -5.91 -4.25 -21.83
N THR A 148 -6.11 -3.42 -22.85
CA THR A 148 -6.07 -3.85 -24.25
C THR A 148 -4.89 -3.22 -24.97
N GLN A 149 -4.46 -3.83 -26.08
CA GLN A 149 -3.42 -3.24 -26.94
C GLN A 149 -3.83 -1.88 -27.54
N MET A 150 -5.13 -1.60 -27.59
CA MET A 150 -5.66 -0.31 -28.01
C MET A 150 -5.59 0.76 -26.91
N GLY A 151 -5.09 0.43 -25.72
CA GLY A 151 -4.97 1.37 -24.60
C GLY A 151 -6.23 1.48 -23.74
N ILE A 152 -7.27 0.69 -23.99
CA ILE A 152 -8.44 0.63 -23.10
C ILE A 152 -8.05 -0.10 -21.82
N TYR A 153 -8.48 0.42 -20.68
CA TYR A 153 -8.30 -0.25 -19.41
C TYR A 153 -9.54 -0.17 -18.52
N LEU A 154 -9.63 -1.15 -17.63
CA LEU A 154 -10.69 -1.36 -16.66
C LEU A 154 -10.05 -1.95 -15.41
N GLY A 155 -10.47 -1.54 -14.23
CA GLY A 155 -10.03 -2.15 -12.99
C GLY A 155 -11.02 -1.95 -11.85
N GLY A 156 -11.00 -2.87 -10.90
CA GLY A 156 -11.74 -2.72 -9.66
C GLY A 156 -10.95 -3.30 -8.49
N ALA A 157 -11.02 -2.61 -7.35
CA ALA A 157 -10.50 -3.09 -6.08
C ALA A 157 -11.58 -3.03 -5.02
N TYR A 158 -11.53 -3.98 -4.09
CA TYR A 158 -12.43 -4.07 -2.96
C TYR A 158 -11.61 -4.22 -1.69
N TYR A 159 -11.83 -3.36 -0.71
CA TYR A 159 -11.13 -3.37 0.57
C TYR A 159 -12.09 -3.85 1.65
N TYR A 160 -11.75 -4.95 2.30
CA TYR A 160 -12.57 -5.55 3.35
C TYR A 160 -11.74 -5.77 4.61
N ASP A 161 -12.14 -5.16 5.72
CA ASP A 161 -11.52 -5.40 7.02
C ASP A 161 -12.11 -6.67 7.66
N LEU A 162 -11.28 -7.72 7.73
CA LEU A 162 -11.52 -8.98 8.43
C LEU A 162 -11.35 -8.87 9.95
N GLY A 163 -11.01 -7.69 10.46
CA GLY A 163 -10.92 -7.38 11.87
C GLY A 163 -12.22 -7.60 12.62
N ARG A 164 -12.17 -7.42 13.95
CA ARG A 164 -13.34 -7.55 14.84
C ARG A 164 -13.80 -6.22 15.45
N GLY A 165 -13.24 -5.12 14.95
CA GLY A 165 -13.51 -3.78 15.46
C GLY A 165 -14.77 -3.13 14.89
N PRO A 166 -15.10 -1.91 15.36
CA PRO A 166 -16.23 -1.12 14.87
C PRO A 166 -16.15 -0.76 13.38
N GLY A 167 -14.95 -0.86 12.78
CA GLY A 167 -14.69 -0.67 11.35
C GLY A 167 -14.58 -1.99 10.56
N SER A 168 -14.97 -3.13 11.11
CA SER A 168 -14.95 -4.39 10.35
C SER A 168 -15.98 -4.39 9.21
N GLY A 169 -15.68 -5.11 8.13
CA GLY A 169 -16.53 -5.20 6.94
C GLY A 169 -15.99 -4.45 5.73
N ALA A 170 -16.88 -4.08 4.80
CA ALA A 170 -16.50 -3.36 3.58
C ALA A 170 -16.01 -1.95 3.93
N GLN A 171 -14.81 -1.59 3.48
CA GLN A 171 -14.15 -0.32 3.80
C GLN A 171 -14.04 0.60 2.60
N MET A 172 -13.69 0.06 1.45
CA MET A 172 -13.62 0.84 0.22
C MET A 172 -13.92 -0.03 -1.00
N GLU A 173 -14.63 0.55 -1.95
CA GLU A 173 -14.84 -0.03 -3.26
C GLU A 173 -14.32 0.98 -4.27
N SER A 174 -13.57 0.52 -5.28
CA SER A 174 -13.13 1.39 -6.35
C SER A 174 -13.28 0.70 -7.69
N PHE A 175 -13.68 1.49 -8.67
CA PHE A 175 -13.80 1.10 -10.06
C PHE A 175 -13.16 2.18 -10.92
N ASN A 176 -12.30 1.78 -11.84
CA ASN A 176 -11.67 2.68 -12.79
C ASN A 176 -11.80 2.11 -14.20
N PHE A 177 -11.94 3.01 -15.16
CA PHE A 177 -11.81 2.67 -16.57
C PHE A 177 -11.30 3.87 -17.34
N GLY A 178 -10.68 3.59 -18.47
CA GLY A 178 -10.15 4.65 -19.30
C GLY A 178 -9.55 4.19 -20.60
N TYR A 179 -8.88 5.13 -21.22
CA TYR A 179 -8.18 5.01 -22.47
C TYR A 179 -6.84 5.73 -22.35
N ASN A 180 -5.77 5.02 -22.69
CA ASN A 180 -4.42 5.55 -22.80
C ASN A 180 -3.99 5.50 -24.27
N GLY A 181 -4.18 6.61 -24.97
CA GLY A 181 -3.80 6.75 -26.36
C GLY A 181 -2.39 7.31 -26.54
N GLN A 182 -1.99 7.54 -27.79
CA GLN A 182 -0.69 8.15 -28.06
C GLN A 182 -0.67 9.66 -27.78
N CYS A 183 -1.75 10.36 -28.11
CA CYS A 183 -1.83 11.82 -28.02
C CYS A 183 -2.67 12.33 -26.84
N TRP A 184 -3.57 11.50 -26.33
CA TRP A 184 -4.43 11.85 -25.20
C TRP A 184 -4.75 10.61 -24.39
N SER A 185 -4.98 10.83 -23.10
CA SER A 185 -5.54 9.81 -22.20
C SER A 185 -6.74 10.39 -21.49
N GLY A 186 -7.71 9.53 -21.24
CA GLY A 186 -8.88 9.86 -20.43
C GLY A 186 -9.16 8.73 -19.46
N ALA A 187 -9.58 9.07 -18.25
CA ALA A 187 -10.14 8.06 -17.37
C ALA A 187 -11.17 8.61 -16.42
N PHE A 188 -11.93 7.66 -15.91
CA PHE A 188 -12.96 7.82 -14.93
C PHE A 188 -12.69 6.89 -13.75
N MET A 189 -12.94 7.39 -12.55
CA MET A 189 -12.89 6.64 -11.32
C MET A 189 -14.19 6.86 -10.57
N TYR A 190 -14.72 5.77 -10.02
CA TYR A 190 -15.78 5.77 -9.03
C TYR A 190 -15.25 5.10 -7.77
N TYR A 191 -15.58 5.64 -6.61
CA TYR A 191 -15.24 5.01 -5.35
C TYR A 191 -16.30 5.25 -4.28
N ILE A 192 -16.38 4.29 -3.36
CA ILE A 192 -17.14 4.36 -2.12
C ILE A 192 -16.15 4.14 -0.99
N VAL A 193 -16.16 5.00 0.03
CA VAL A 193 -15.41 4.83 1.28
C VAL A 193 -16.42 4.74 2.41
N ASN A 194 -16.41 3.62 3.13
CA ASN A 194 -17.18 3.41 4.33
C ASN A 194 -16.31 3.82 5.52
N GLU A 195 -16.49 5.05 5.98
CA GLU A 195 -15.78 5.52 7.16
C GLU A 195 -16.37 4.90 8.45
N PRO A 196 -15.55 4.70 9.50
CA PRO A 196 -16.07 4.23 10.79
C PRO A 196 -17.14 5.18 11.33
N ALA A 197 -18.21 4.62 11.88
CA ALA A 197 -19.27 5.42 12.51
C ALA A 197 -18.67 6.38 13.57
N PRO A 198 -19.12 7.64 13.63
CA PRO A 198 -20.34 8.19 13.01
C PRO A 198 -20.13 8.84 11.63
N LEU A 199 -18.97 8.69 11.01
CA LEU A 199 -18.69 9.34 9.74
C LEU A 199 -19.58 8.76 8.62
N PRO A 200 -20.10 9.60 7.71
CA PRO A 200 -20.97 9.14 6.64
C PRO A 200 -20.17 8.37 5.58
N VAL A 201 -20.85 7.44 4.90
CA VAL A 201 -20.32 6.83 3.68
C VAL A 201 -20.06 7.93 2.64
N GLN A 202 -18.84 7.97 2.12
CA GLN A 202 -18.44 8.92 1.08
C GLN A 202 -18.45 8.24 -0.28
N THR A 203 -19.19 8.80 -1.22
CA THR A 203 -19.20 8.37 -2.61
C THR A 203 -18.59 9.46 -3.46
N GLY A 204 -17.58 9.11 -4.26
CA GLY A 204 -16.90 10.04 -5.15
C GLY A 204 -16.82 9.52 -6.57
N PHE A 205 -16.78 10.44 -7.51
CA PHE A 205 -16.38 10.16 -8.88
C PHE A 205 -15.39 11.22 -9.34
N GLY A 206 -14.42 10.80 -10.14
CA GLY A 206 -13.43 11.68 -10.74
C GLY A 206 -13.31 11.36 -12.22
N PHE A 207 -13.05 12.37 -13.03
CA PHE A 207 -12.60 12.17 -14.40
C PHE A 207 -11.34 12.99 -14.63
N THR A 208 -10.49 12.51 -15.53
CA THR A 208 -9.29 13.25 -15.93
C THR A 208 -9.08 13.03 -17.41
N VAL A 209 -8.68 14.10 -18.10
CA VAL A 209 -8.24 14.08 -19.48
C VAL A 209 -6.87 14.75 -19.53
N SER A 210 -5.92 14.11 -20.19
CA SER A 210 -4.55 14.61 -20.33
C SER A 210 -4.10 14.49 -21.78
N LEU A 211 -3.22 15.42 -22.18
CA LEU A 211 -2.54 15.38 -23.46
C LEU A 211 -1.17 14.74 -23.27
N ASN A 212 -1.00 13.56 -23.84
CA ASN A 212 0.22 12.79 -23.72
C ASN A 212 1.35 13.51 -24.47
N GLY A 213 2.48 13.69 -23.79
CA GLY A 213 3.66 14.39 -24.35
C GLY A 213 3.73 15.90 -24.07
N VAL A 214 2.71 16.50 -23.43
CA VAL A 214 2.74 17.92 -22.99
C VAL A 214 2.78 18.05 -21.47
N ALA A 215 2.09 17.16 -20.76
CA ALA A 215 2.11 17.04 -19.30
C ALA A 215 2.32 15.58 -18.90
N ALA A 216 2.96 15.33 -17.75
CA ALA A 216 2.99 14.00 -17.16
C ALA A 216 1.56 13.54 -16.88
N LEU A 217 1.27 12.26 -17.12
CA LEU A 217 -0.01 11.65 -16.75
C LEU A 217 -0.29 11.99 -15.28
N ALA A 218 -1.36 12.75 -15.02
CA ALA A 218 -1.84 12.91 -13.65
C ALA A 218 -2.25 11.50 -13.18
N PRO A 219 -1.65 10.97 -12.09
CA PRO A 219 -2.08 9.71 -11.55
C PRO A 219 -3.51 9.91 -11.06
N ILE A 220 -4.47 9.35 -11.80
CA ILE A 220 -5.79 9.09 -11.26
C ILE A 220 -5.51 8.05 -10.19
N MET A 221 -5.58 8.48 -8.93
CA MET A 221 -5.22 7.73 -7.73
C MET A 221 -5.14 6.23 -7.99
N ASN A 222 -3.90 5.71 -8.07
CA ASN A 222 -3.71 4.27 -8.05
C ASN A 222 -4.35 3.73 -6.78
N VAL A 223 -5.01 2.58 -6.91
CA VAL A 223 -5.36 1.69 -5.80
C VAL A 223 -4.15 1.69 -4.86
N ILE A 224 -4.33 2.14 -3.60
CA ILE A 224 -3.25 2.27 -2.61
C ILE A 224 -2.63 0.88 -2.45
N SER A 225 -1.54 0.67 -3.18
CA SER A 225 -0.67 -0.50 -3.23
C SER A 225 0.54 -0.07 -4.08
N PRO A 226 1.77 -0.47 -3.70
CA PRO A 226 2.98 0.06 -4.30
C PRO A 226 3.00 -0.18 -5.82
N PRO A 227 3.51 0.78 -6.61
CA PRO A 227 3.58 0.62 -8.06
C PRO A 227 4.38 -0.65 -8.39
N VAL A 228 3.83 -1.47 -9.28
CA VAL A 228 4.59 -2.56 -9.93
C VAL A 228 5.69 -1.90 -10.77
N VAL A 229 6.91 -1.89 -10.24
CA VAL A 229 8.08 -1.35 -10.94
C VAL A 229 8.51 -2.38 -12.01
N PRO A 230 8.73 -1.97 -13.28
CA PRO A 230 9.34 -2.82 -14.31
C PRO A 230 10.78 -3.18 -14.02
#